data_AF-A0A955CAY7-F1
#
_entry.id   AF-A0A955CAY7-F1
#
_cell.length_a   1.000
_cell.length_b   1.000
_cell.length_c   1.000
_cell.angle_alpha   90.00
_cell.angle_beta   90.00
_cell.angle_gamma   90.00
#
_symmetry.space_group_name_H-M   'P 1'
#
loop_
_entity.id
_entity.type
_entity.pdbx_description
1 polymer ?
#
loop_
_entity_poly.entity_id
_entity_poly.type
_entity_poly.pdbx_seq_one_letter_code
_entity_poly.pdbx_strand_id
1 'polypeptide(L)'
;ILIAAGMVAVCEGLTYARASGLDPQRVLESVGGGAAASWSLANYYPRMLRHDYEPGFYVEHFVKDMRIAIEEADRFGLALPGLQLAKQLYERLIADGGGRNGTQALIKVIESLANERA
;
A
#
# COMPACT_ATOMS: atom_id res chain seq x y z
N ILE A 1 -10.92 3.10 4.61
CA ILE A 1 -10.62 1.85 5.36
C ILE A 1 -10.20 0.72 4.42
N LEU A 2 -11.06 0.23 3.53
CA LEU A 2 -10.81 -0.96 2.69
C LEU A 2 -9.50 -0.93 1.88
N ILE A 3 -9.17 0.21 1.27
CA ILE A 3 -7.96 0.37 0.45
C ILE A 3 -6.69 0.38 1.30
N ALA A 4 -6.75 0.85 2.56
CA ALA A 4 -5.55 1.12 3.36
C ALA A 4 -4.73 -0.15 3.62
N ALA A 5 -5.35 -1.16 4.25
CA ALA A 5 -4.71 -2.45 4.48
C ALA A 5 -4.51 -3.23 3.16
N GLY A 6 -5.42 -3.10 2.19
CA GLY A 6 -5.29 -3.73 0.89
C GLY A 6 -4.03 -3.28 0.14
N MET A 7 -3.69 -1.99 0.19
CA MET A 7 -2.47 -1.47 -0.42
C MET A 7 -1.19 -2.01 0.24
N VAL A 8 -1.20 -2.19 1.56
CA VAL A 8 -0.08 -2.85 2.26
C VAL A 8 0.12 -4.25 1.69
N ALA A 9 -0.95 -5.05 1.61
CA ALA A 9 -0.89 -6.41 1.07
C ALA A 9 -0.42 -6.46 -0.40
N VAL A 10 -0.88 -5.54 -1.25
CA VAL A 10 -0.43 -5.46 -2.66
C VAL A 10 1.06 -5.12 -2.73
N CYS A 11 1.54 -4.19 -1.91
CA CYS A 11 2.96 -3.79 -1.88
C CYS A 11 3.85 -4.92 -1.35
N GLU A 12 3.44 -5.59 -0.27
CA GLU A 12 4.15 -6.76 0.26
C GLU A 12 4.18 -7.90 -0.74
N GLY A 13 3.07 -8.20 -1.40
CA GLY A 13 3.00 -9.24 -2.42
C GLY A 13 3.95 -8.98 -3.61
N LEU A 14 4.02 -7.73 -4.08
CA LEU A 14 4.99 -7.33 -5.12
C LEU A 14 6.44 -7.49 -4.63
N THR A 15 6.73 -7.00 -3.44
CA THR A 15 8.08 -7.07 -2.85
C THR A 15 8.52 -8.53 -2.67
N TYR A 16 7.63 -9.38 -2.16
CA TYR A 16 7.86 -10.81 -2.01
C TYR A 16 8.11 -11.51 -3.35
N ALA A 17 7.30 -11.20 -4.38
CA ALA A 17 7.48 -11.76 -5.72
C ALA A 17 8.88 -11.47 -6.26
N ARG A 18 9.34 -10.21 -6.14
CA ARG A 18 10.69 -9.77 -6.54
C ARG A 18 11.77 -10.51 -5.74
N ALA A 19 11.66 -10.55 -4.42
CA ALA A 19 12.63 -11.21 -3.54
C ALA A 19 12.73 -12.73 -3.80
N SER A 20 11.63 -13.35 -4.22
CA SER A 20 11.57 -14.79 -4.54
C SER A 20 12.04 -15.12 -5.96
N GLY A 21 12.48 -14.14 -6.75
CA GLY A 21 12.88 -14.34 -8.15
C GLY A 21 11.70 -14.67 -9.10
N LEU A 22 10.46 -14.42 -8.68
CA LEU A 22 9.29 -14.59 -9.53
C LEU A 22 9.14 -13.40 -10.46
N ASP A 23 8.60 -13.64 -11.66
CA ASP A 23 8.17 -12.57 -12.56
C ASP A 23 6.92 -11.88 -11.99
N PRO A 24 7.01 -10.61 -11.57
CA PRO A 24 5.89 -9.90 -10.97
C PRO A 24 4.68 -9.77 -11.90
N GLN A 25 4.90 -9.67 -13.21
CA GLN A 25 3.81 -9.56 -14.18
C GLN A 25 3.02 -10.86 -14.25
N ARG A 26 3.70 -12.02 -14.25
CA ARG A 26 3.04 -13.34 -14.23
C ARG A 26 2.34 -13.59 -12.89
N VAL A 27 2.88 -13.08 -11.78
CA VAL A 27 2.19 -13.12 -10.48
C VAL A 27 0.86 -12.38 -10.58
N LEU A 28 0.86 -11.14 -11.09
CA LEU A 28 -0.36 -10.36 -11.28
C LEU A 28 -1.38 -11.09 -12.17
N GLU A 29 -0.97 -11.65 -13.30
CA GLU A 29 -1.85 -12.42 -14.20
C GLU A 29 -2.45 -13.64 -13.50
N SER A 30 -1.65 -14.33 -12.68
CA SER A 30 -2.07 -15.56 -11.99
C SER A 30 -3.09 -15.29 -10.88
N VAL A 31 -2.94 -14.20 -10.13
CA VAL A 31 -3.79 -13.90 -8.98
C VAL A 31 -4.91 -12.89 -9.27
N GLY A 32 -4.77 -12.12 -10.35
CA GLY A 32 -5.65 -10.99 -10.68
C GLY A 32 -7.07 -11.37 -11.11
N GLY A 33 -7.30 -12.62 -11.48
CA GLY A 33 -8.64 -13.17 -11.76
C GLY A 33 -9.24 -14.01 -10.62
N GLY A 34 -8.50 -14.20 -9.53
CA GLY A 34 -8.88 -15.07 -8.41
C GLY A 34 -9.35 -14.32 -7.16
N ALA A 35 -9.32 -14.98 -6.01
CA ALA A 35 -9.75 -14.39 -4.72
C ALA A 35 -8.90 -13.20 -4.26
N ALA A 36 -7.68 -13.05 -4.78
CA ALA A 36 -6.81 -11.90 -4.51
C ALA A 36 -7.14 -10.67 -5.38
N ALA A 37 -8.05 -10.80 -6.34
CA ALA A 37 -8.44 -9.72 -7.24
C ALA A 37 -8.97 -8.52 -6.46
N SER A 38 -8.40 -7.35 -6.75
CA SER A 38 -8.90 -6.07 -6.25
C SER A 38 -8.61 -4.98 -7.28
N TRP A 39 -9.38 -3.89 -7.21
CA TRP A 39 -9.12 -2.74 -8.07
C TRP A 39 -7.70 -2.19 -7.86
N SER A 40 -7.25 -2.13 -6.60
CA SER A 40 -5.90 -1.70 -6.24
C SER A 40 -4.81 -2.59 -6.86
N LEU A 41 -4.98 -3.92 -6.80
CA LEU A 41 -4.05 -4.85 -7.44
C LEU A 41 -4.00 -4.62 -8.96
N ALA A 42 -5.15 -4.59 -9.63
CA ALA A 42 -5.21 -4.46 -11.08
C ALA A 42 -4.66 -3.12 -11.61
N ASN A 43 -4.82 -2.02 -10.85
CA ASN A 43 -4.48 -0.68 -11.32
C ASN A 43 -3.16 -0.16 -10.77
N TYR A 44 -2.82 -0.44 -9.52
CA TYR A 44 -1.60 0.09 -8.90
C TYR A 44 -0.40 -0.82 -9.05
N TYR A 45 -0.58 -2.15 -9.10
CA TYR A 45 0.54 -3.08 -9.27
C TYR A 45 1.33 -2.80 -10.56
N PRO A 46 0.70 -2.62 -11.75
CA PRO A 46 1.44 -2.28 -12.97
C PRO A 46 2.16 -0.92 -12.89
N ARG A 47 1.61 0.04 -12.15
CA ARG A 47 2.23 1.36 -11.97
C ARG A 47 3.47 1.27 -11.09
N MET A 48 3.42 0.48 -10.01
CA MET A 48 4.59 0.21 -9.17
C MET A 48 5.71 -0.50 -9.94
N LEU A 49 5.38 -1.40 -10.88
CA LEU A 49 6.37 -2.03 -11.76
C LEU A 49 7.10 -1.02 -12.66
N ARG A 50 6.42 0.04 -13.09
CA ARG A 50 6.98 1.10 -13.92
C ARG A 50 7.55 2.27 -13.12
N HIS A 51 7.59 2.17 -11.79
CA HIS A 51 7.96 3.27 -10.90
C HIS A 51 7.12 4.55 -11.11
N ASP A 52 5.85 4.37 -11.53
CA ASP A 52 4.89 5.45 -11.74
C ASP A 52 4.13 5.75 -10.44
N TYR A 53 4.55 6.83 -9.79
CA TYR A 53 4.00 7.29 -8.53
C TYR A 53 3.13 8.55 -8.67
N GLU A 54 2.73 8.89 -9.90
CA GLU A 54 1.88 10.06 -10.12
C GLU A 54 0.55 9.90 -9.38
N PRO A 55 0.07 10.95 -8.71
CA PRO A 55 -1.09 10.86 -7.84
C PRO A 55 -2.38 10.73 -8.64
N GLY A 56 -3.08 9.61 -8.47
CA GLY A 56 -4.54 9.59 -8.63
C GLY A 56 -5.24 10.04 -7.34
N PHE A 57 -4.60 9.79 -6.19
CA PHE A 57 -5.00 10.27 -4.88
C PHE A 57 -3.76 10.48 -4.01
N TYR A 58 -3.62 11.65 -3.40
CA TYR A 58 -2.42 12.04 -2.66
C TYR A 58 -2.30 11.29 -1.32
N VAL A 59 -1.08 10.86 -1.00
CA VAL A 59 -0.76 10.21 0.28
C VAL A 59 -1.11 11.10 1.48
N GLU A 60 -0.81 12.40 1.43
CA GLU A 60 -1.14 13.32 2.53
C GLU A 60 -2.66 13.40 2.82
N HIS A 61 -3.48 13.37 1.77
CA HIS A 61 -4.93 13.34 1.90
C HIS A 61 -5.40 11.99 2.44
N PHE A 62 -4.76 10.90 2.00
CA PHE A 62 -5.10 9.57 2.48
C PHE A 62 -4.79 9.39 3.97
N VAL A 63 -3.66 9.91 4.45
CA VAL A 63 -3.31 9.91 5.89
C VAL A 63 -4.30 10.73 6.71
N LYS A 64 -4.71 11.91 6.21
CA LYS A 64 -5.76 12.72 6.85
C LYS A 64 -7.07 11.92 6.99
N ASP A 65 -7.50 11.24 5.93
CA ASP A 65 -8.75 10.46 5.94
C ASP A 65 -8.64 9.23 6.86
N MET A 66 -7.48 8.56 6.91
CA MET A 66 -7.23 7.46 7.85
C MET A 66 -7.28 7.92 9.31
N ARG A 67 -6.75 9.11 9.62
CA ARG A 67 -6.84 9.70 10.96
C ARG A 67 -8.30 9.91 11.38
N ILE A 68 -9.12 10.52 10.51
CA ILE A 68 -10.55 10.72 10.77
C ILE A 68 -11.25 9.38 11.01
N ALA A 69 -10.98 8.38 10.17
CA ALA A 69 -11.60 7.06 10.31
C ALA A 69 -11.19 6.34 11.62
N ILE A 70 -9.96 6.52 12.09
CA ILE A 70 -9.50 5.97 13.38
C ILE A 70 -10.18 6.71 14.54
N GLU A 71 -10.19 8.04 14.52
CA GLU A 71 -10.85 8.86 15.56
C GLU A 71 -12.34 8.52 15.70
N GLU A 72 -13.04 8.29 14.58
CA GLU A 72 -14.44 7.86 14.61
C GLU A 72 -14.61 6.41 15.10
N ALA A 73 -13.71 5.50 14.75
CA ALA A 73 -13.74 4.13 15.25
C ALA A 73 -13.54 4.08 16.78
N ASP A 74 -12.66 4.91 17.31
CA ASP A 74 -12.39 5.03 18.75
C ASP A 74 -13.64 5.49 19.53
N ARG A 75 -14.48 6.37 18.95
CA ARG A 75 -15.73 6.86 19.59
C ARG A 75 -16.74 5.74 19.89
N PHE A 76 -16.71 4.66 19.13
CA PHE A 76 -17.60 3.51 19.34
C PHE A 76 -16.85 2.28 19.87
N GLY A 77 -15.59 2.43 20.28
CA GLY A 77 -14.79 1.34 20.86
C GLY A 77 -14.34 0.28 19.85
N LEU A 78 -14.21 0.62 18.57
CA LEU A 78 -13.85 -0.32 17.50
C LEU A 78 -12.35 -0.27 17.18
N ALA A 79 -11.63 -1.36 17.48
CA ALA A 79 -10.23 -1.50 17.11
C ALA A 79 -10.05 -1.86 15.62
N LEU A 80 -9.27 -1.06 14.89
CA LEU A 80 -9.00 -1.25 13.45
C LEU A 80 -7.48 -1.44 13.18
N PRO A 81 -6.88 -2.58 13.55
CA PRO A 81 -5.42 -2.76 13.52
C PRO A 81 -4.81 -2.61 12.12
N GLY A 82 -5.48 -3.14 11.08
CA GLY A 82 -5.00 -3.00 9.70
C GLY A 82 -4.98 -1.55 9.21
N LEU A 83 -5.92 -0.72 9.68
CA LEU A 83 -5.97 0.71 9.37
C LEU A 83 -4.85 1.48 10.10
N GLN A 84 -4.60 1.13 11.36
CA GLN A 84 -3.52 1.72 12.16
C GLN A 84 -2.15 1.42 11.57
N LEU A 85 -1.89 0.17 11.18
CA LEU A 85 -0.65 -0.21 10.52
C LEU A 85 -0.46 0.53 9.19
N ALA A 86 -1.50 0.55 8.35
CA ALA A 86 -1.44 1.26 7.07
C ALA A 86 -1.12 2.74 7.29
N LYS A 87 -1.79 3.41 8.25
CA LYS A 87 -1.51 4.81 8.59
C LYS A 87 -0.03 5.00 8.95
N GLN A 88 0.54 4.18 9.82
CA GLN A 88 1.94 4.30 10.24
C GLN A 88 2.90 4.18 9.06
N LEU A 89 2.66 3.23 8.14
CA LEU A 89 3.50 3.04 6.95
C LEU A 89 3.39 4.23 5.97
N TYR A 90 2.18 4.79 5.80
CA TYR A 90 2.01 6.00 4.99
C TYR A 90 2.58 7.26 5.65
N GLU A 91 2.56 7.36 6.97
CA GLU A 91 3.24 8.44 7.70
C GLU A 91 4.75 8.36 7.51
N ARG A 92 5.33 7.15 7.49
CA ARG A 92 6.73 6.96 7.10
C ARG A 92 6.98 7.43 5.66
N LEU A 93 6.10 7.09 4.72
CA LEU A 93 6.22 7.57 3.34
C LEU A 93 6.20 9.10 3.25
N ILE A 94 5.37 9.78 4.05
CA ILE A 94 5.37 11.24 4.12
C ILE A 94 6.71 11.76 4.65
N ALA A 95 7.24 11.15 5.72
CA ALA A 95 8.53 11.52 6.30
C ALA A 95 9.69 11.36 5.29
N ASP A 96 9.59 10.36 4.40
CA ASP A 96 10.55 10.13 3.31
C ASP A 96 10.30 11.04 2.07
N GLY A 97 9.45 12.08 2.20
CA GLY A 97 9.17 13.05 1.15
C GLY A 97 8.10 12.63 0.13
N GLY A 98 7.42 11.51 0.36
CA GLY A 98 6.43 10.92 -0.56
C GLY A 98 5.00 11.43 -0.41
N GLY A 99 4.74 12.46 0.40
CA GLY A 99 3.38 12.92 0.71
C GLY A 99 2.55 13.39 -0.49
N ARG A 100 3.22 13.88 -1.54
CA ARG A 100 2.60 14.34 -2.80
C ARG A 100 2.53 13.26 -3.88
N ASN A 101 2.99 12.04 -3.59
CA ASN A 101 2.86 10.91 -4.52
C ASN A 101 1.46 10.31 -4.42
N GLY A 102 1.14 9.44 -5.37
CA GLY A 102 -0.01 8.53 -5.30
C GLY A 102 0.14 7.50 -4.20
N THR A 103 -0.98 6.97 -3.70
CA THR A 103 -1.03 5.94 -2.65
C THR A 103 -0.19 4.70 -2.97
N GLN A 104 0.00 4.35 -4.24
CA GLN A 104 0.87 3.26 -4.67
C GLN A 104 2.37 3.48 -4.37
N ALA A 105 2.79 4.69 -4.01
CA ALA A 105 4.15 4.95 -3.58
C ALA A 105 4.52 4.30 -2.23
N LEU A 106 3.55 3.70 -1.52
CA LEU A 106 3.77 2.90 -0.32
C LEU A 106 4.82 1.79 -0.53
N ILE A 107 4.93 1.25 -1.74
CA ILE A 107 5.93 0.24 -2.09
C ILE A 107 7.36 0.65 -1.72
N LYS A 108 7.69 1.95 -1.80
CA LYS A 108 9.02 2.46 -1.44
C LYS A 108 9.36 2.18 0.03
N VAL A 109 8.38 2.35 0.92
CA VAL A 109 8.56 2.07 2.35
C VAL A 109 8.70 0.56 2.58
N ILE A 110 7.86 -0.25 1.94
CA ILE A 110 7.92 -1.71 2.09
C ILE A 110 9.25 -2.27 1.58
N GLU A 111 9.73 -1.82 0.42
CA GLU A 111 11.02 -2.23 -0.14
C GLU A 111 12.19 -1.78 0.75
N SER A 112 12.14 -0.56 1.32
CA SER A 112 13.14 -0.11 2.29
C SER A 112 13.21 -1.04 3.50
N LEU A 113 12.06 -1.37 4.11
CA LEU A 113 12.00 -2.24 5.28
C LEU A 113 12.43 -3.68 4.99
N ALA A 114 12.16 -4.18 3.78
CA ALA A 114 12.59 -5.51 3.35
C ALA A 114 14.12 -5.57 3.17
N ASN A 115 14.72 -4.54 2.57
CA ASN A 115 16.15 -4.47 2.32
C ASN A 115 16.98 -4.23 3.59
N GLU A 116 16.43 -3.57 4.62
CA GLU A 116 17.09 -3.42 5.93
C GLU A 116 17.31 -4.75 6.67
N ARG A 117 16.64 -5.83 6.24
CA ARG A 117 16.74 -7.17 6.84
C ARG A 117 17.62 -8.15 6.06
N ALA A 118 18.06 -7.78 4.86
CA ALA A 118 18.90 -8.60 3.99
C ALA A 118 20.39 -8.40 4.30
#